data_AF-A0AAJ3KUZ4-F1
#
_entry.id   AF-A0AAJ3KUZ4-F1
#
_cell.length_a   1.000
_cell.length_b   1.000
_cell.length_c   1.000
_cell.angle_alpha   90.00
_cell.angle_beta   90.00
_cell.angle_gamma   90.00
#
_symmetry.space_group_name_H-M   'P 1'
#
loop_
_entity.id
_entity.type
_entity.pdbx_description
1 polymer ?
#
loop_
_entity_poly.entity_id
_entity_poly.type
_entity_poly.pdbx_seq_one_letter_code
_entity_poly.pdbx_strand_id
1 'polypeptide(L)'
;MAEHDFRYTLMNPQHTLTEVRALAPGRYQVTGNGGSIQANDVLLVTLKGSKDLSMRLTVDTVRHLLKPMGQWTAMTTGPVFGELAIHTWQVNCDACAKELSFEFAVDAKLGVKAEKPAATARIAELGWTTVGEKHLCPKCQEAA
;
A
#
# COMPACT_ATOMS: atom_id res chain seq x y z
N MET A 1 -10.81 13.06 -11.46
CA MET A 1 -10.05 12.01 -10.76
C MET A 1 -8.97 12.70 -9.94
N ALA A 2 -9.21 12.84 -8.65
CA ALA A 2 -8.23 13.32 -7.69
C ALA A 2 -7.64 12.14 -6.90
N GLU A 3 -6.41 12.29 -6.44
CA GLU A 3 -5.79 11.36 -5.49
C GLU A 3 -5.77 12.00 -4.10
N HIS A 4 -6.28 11.28 -3.12
CA HIS A 4 -6.35 11.71 -1.73
C HIS A 4 -5.43 10.84 -0.89
N ASP A 5 -4.42 11.48 -0.29
CA ASP A 5 -3.47 10.80 0.59
C ASP A 5 -4.06 10.69 2.01
N PHE A 6 -4.36 9.47 2.41
CA PHE A 6 -4.86 9.08 3.72
C PHE A 6 -3.87 8.17 4.46
N ARG A 7 -2.60 8.15 4.04
CA ARG A 7 -1.56 7.47 4.79
C ARG A 7 -1.44 8.09 6.17
N TYR A 8 -1.17 7.25 7.16
CA TYR A 8 -0.99 7.72 8.52
C TYR A 8 0.22 8.66 8.59
N THR A 9 -0.03 9.95 8.75
CA THR A 9 1.02 10.96 8.95
C THR A 9 0.63 11.85 10.13
N LEU A 10 1.60 12.16 10.99
CA LEU A 10 1.39 13.09 12.12
C LEU A 10 1.03 14.51 11.66
N MET A 11 1.29 14.86 10.40
CA MET A 11 1.26 16.22 9.89
C MET A 11 -0.04 16.60 9.16
N ASN A 12 -0.97 15.66 8.91
CA ASN A 12 -2.22 15.96 8.20
C ASN A 12 -3.47 15.43 8.92
N PRO A 13 -3.88 16.07 10.04
CA PRO A 13 -5.03 15.63 10.84
C PRO A 13 -6.38 15.85 10.14
N GLN A 14 -6.42 16.54 9.01
CA GLN A 14 -7.67 16.82 8.29
C GLN A 14 -8.19 15.62 7.51
N HIS A 15 -7.31 14.69 7.12
CA HIS A 15 -7.65 13.48 6.38
C HIS A 15 -7.42 12.27 7.28
N THR A 16 -8.51 11.75 7.85
CA THR A 16 -8.40 10.61 8.77
C THR A 16 -9.27 9.46 8.29
N LEU A 17 -8.69 8.28 8.23
CA LEU A 17 -9.47 7.05 8.08
C LEU A 17 -9.84 6.55 9.46
N THR A 18 -11.12 6.25 9.63
CA THR A 18 -11.64 5.61 10.84
C THR A 18 -11.63 4.09 10.70
N GLU A 19 -11.97 3.59 9.50
CA GLU A 19 -12.08 2.15 9.24
C GLU A 19 -11.76 1.85 7.77
N VAL A 20 -11.01 0.78 7.54
CA VAL A 20 -10.87 0.13 6.23
C VAL A 20 -11.23 -1.34 6.41
N ARG A 21 -12.29 -1.79 5.76
CA ARG A 21 -12.82 -3.15 5.85
C ARG A 21 -12.75 -3.84 4.49
N ALA A 22 -12.08 -4.98 4.41
CA ALA A 22 -12.21 -5.87 3.26
C ALA A 22 -13.56 -6.58 3.30
N LEU A 23 -14.35 -6.48 2.23
CA LEU A 23 -15.66 -7.13 2.12
C LEU A 23 -15.57 -8.42 1.31
N ALA A 24 -14.79 -8.37 0.23
CA ALA A 24 -14.46 -9.49 -0.64
C ALA A 24 -13.09 -9.21 -1.29
N PRO A 25 -12.42 -10.20 -1.89
CA PRO A 25 -11.16 -9.95 -2.61
C PRO A 25 -11.33 -8.81 -3.63
N GLY A 26 -10.53 -7.75 -3.50
CA GLY A 26 -10.59 -6.56 -4.35
C GLY A 26 -11.68 -5.54 -4.01
N ARG A 27 -12.55 -5.80 -3.03
CA ARG A 27 -13.64 -4.90 -2.60
C ARG A 27 -13.47 -4.47 -1.15
N TYR A 28 -13.47 -3.16 -0.96
CA TYR A 28 -13.22 -2.54 0.33
C TYR A 28 -14.30 -1.51 0.65
N GLN A 29 -14.64 -1.41 1.93
CA GLN A 29 -15.39 -0.30 2.48
C GLN A 29 -14.44 0.56 3.30
N VAL A 30 -14.39 1.84 2.98
CA VAL A 30 -13.53 2.83 3.64
C VAL A 30 -14.41 3.88 4.30
N THR A 31 -14.20 4.10 5.59
CA THR A 31 -14.84 5.18 6.34
C THR A 31 -13.76 6.17 6.75
N GLY A 32 -13.95 7.44 6.39
CA GLY A 32 -13.02 8.51 6.69
C GLY A 32 -13.71 9.83 6.96
N ASN A 33 -12.91 10.83 7.29
CA ASN A 33 -13.33 12.22 7.44
C ASN A 33 -12.36 13.14 6.68
N GLY A 34 -12.91 14.21 6.12
CA GLY A 34 -12.18 15.16 5.29
C GLY A 34 -11.98 14.66 3.86
N GLY A 35 -11.41 15.51 3.02
CA GLY A 35 -11.36 15.28 1.58
C GLY A 35 -12.73 15.44 0.92
N SER A 36 -12.76 16.11 -0.22
CA SER A 36 -13.96 16.20 -1.06
C SER A 36 -14.06 14.96 -1.95
N ILE A 37 -14.25 13.78 -1.33
CA ILE A 37 -14.20 12.49 -2.03
C ILE A 37 -15.36 12.35 -3.01
N GLN A 38 -15.04 11.94 -4.24
CA GLN A 38 -15.99 11.65 -5.31
C GLN A 38 -15.78 10.25 -5.88
N ALA A 39 -16.77 9.77 -6.64
CA ALA A 39 -16.59 8.56 -7.44
C ALA A 39 -15.46 8.74 -8.46
N ASN A 40 -14.71 7.67 -8.70
CA ASN A 40 -13.48 7.61 -9.50
C ASN A 40 -12.26 8.34 -8.91
N ASP A 41 -12.33 8.85 -7.68
CA ASP A 41 -11.14 9.30 -6.98
C ASP A 41 -10.32 8.11 -6.48
N VAL A 42 -9.05 8.35 -6.16
CA VAL A 42 -8.14 7.35 -5.60
C VAL A 42 -7.82 7.71 -4.15
N LEU A 43 -7.95 6.74 -3.26
CA LEU A 43 -7.54 6.84 -1.86
C LEU A 43 -6.24 6.08 -1.68
N LEU A 44 -5.19 6.75 -1.19
CA LEU A 44 -3.96 6.10 -0.77
C LEU A 44 -4.05 5.81 0.74
N VAL A 45 -4.15 4.54 1.12
CA VAL A 45 -4.44 4.14 2.51
C VAL A 45 -3.34 3.23 3.07
N THR A 46 -2.90 3.47 4.30
CA THR A 46 -1.88 2.63 4.97
C THR A 46 -2.47 1.25 5.34
N LEU A 47 -1.69 0.19 5.14
CA LEU A 47 -2.06 -1.15 5.58
C LEU A 47 -1.97 -1.26 7.10
N LYS A 48 -3.02 -1.80 7.74
CA LYS A 48 -2.99 -2.05 9.19
C LYS A 48 -1.84 -3.01 9.54
N GLY A 49 -0.97 -2.58 10.45
CA GLY A 49 0.19 -3.36 10.89
C GLY A 49 1.46 -3.10 10.08
N SER A 50 1.38 -2.33 8.99
CA SER A 50 2.56 -1.89 8.23
C SER A 50 3.03 -0.51 8.67
N LYS A 51 4.33 -0.27 8.56
CA LYS A 51 4.93 1.05 8.72
C LYS A 51 4.90 1.86 7.43
N ASP A 52 5.18 1.21 6.30
CA ASP A 52 5.51 1.89 5.05
C ASP A 52 4.65 1.46 3.85
N LEU A 53 3.81 0.43 3.98
CA LEU A 53 2.95 -0.05 2.92
C LEU A 53 1.64 0.73 2.89
N SER A 54 1.28 1.13 1.68
CA SER A 54 -0.01 1.71 1.35
C SER A 54 -0.61 1.02 0.15
N MET A 55 -1.93 0.93 0.11
CA MET A 55 -2.69 0.48 -1.05
C MET A 55 -3.43 1.65 -1.69
N ARG A 56 -3.62 1.55 -3.01
CA ARG A 56 -4.45 2.48 -3.78
C ARG A 56 -5.83 1.87 -3.94
N LEU A 57 -6.86 2.60 -3.53
CA LEU A 57 -8.26 2.20 -3.61
C LEU A 57 -9.02 3.18 -4.48
N THR A 58 -9.64 2.70 -5.56
CA THR A 58 -10.49 3.52 -6.44
C THR A 58 -11.89 3.58 -5.88
N VAL A 59 -12.44 4.79 -5.74
CA VAL A 59 -13.79 5.00 -5.21
C VAL A 59 -14.83 4.63 -6.25
N ASP A 60 -15.66 3.63 -5.95
CA ASP A 60 -16.78 3.24 -6.79
C ASP A 60 -18.01 4.11 -6.47
N THR A 61 -18.35 4.21 -5.18
CA THR A 61 -19.45 5.03 -4.68
C THR A 61 -19.08 5.64 -3.34
N VAL A 62 -19.63 6.81 -3.02
CA VAL A 62 -19.40 7.50 -1.75
C VAL A 62 -20.70 8.01 -1.17
N ARG A 63 -20.87 7.81 0.14
CA ARG A 63 -21.97 8.34 0.93
C ARG A 63 -21.41 9.27 1.99
N HIS A 64 -21.69 10.57 1.85
CA HIS A 64 -21.40 11.57 2.86
C HIS A 64 -22.41 11.45 4.01
N LEU A 65 -21.90 11.45 5.24
CA LEU A 65 -22.69 11.31 6.46
C LEU A 65 -22.96 12.69 7.06
N LEU A 66 -24.16 12.87 7.62
CA LEU A 66 -24.55 14.13 8.25
C LEU A 66 -23.87 14.33 9.62
N LYS A 67 -23.57 13.23 10.32
CA LYS A 67 -22.92 13.23 11.64
C LYS A 67 -21.95 12.05 11.73
N PRO A 68 -20.69 12.26 12.21
CA PRO A 68 -20.03 13.54 12.43
C PRO A 68 -19.85 14.34 11.14
N MET A 69 -19.75 15.67 11.23
CA MET A 69 -19.55 16.53 10.05
C MET A 69 -18.28 16.14 9.30
N GLY A 70 -18.38 16.07 7.96
CA GLY A 70 -17.26 15.71 7.09
C GLY A 70 -16.96 14.21 7.02
N GLN A 71 -17.68 13.37 7.76
CA GLN A 71 -17.53 11.92 7.67
C GLN A 71 -18.18 11.38 6.40
N TRP A 72 -17.57 10.36 5.80
CA TRP A 72 -18.11 9.65 4.65
C TRP A 72 -17.76 8.17 4.73
N THR A 73 -18.53 7.37 3.99
CA THR A 73 -18.23 5.96 3.74
C THR A 73 -18.22 5.74 2.23
N ALA A 74 -17.14 5.15 1.72
CA ALA A 74 -16.96 4.83 0.33
C ALA A 74 -16.87 3.31 0.12
N MET A 75 -17.49 2.84 -0.96
CA MET A 75 -17.19 1.55 -1.54
C MET A 75 -16.06 1.76 -2.53
N THR A 76 -15.02 0.95 -2.43
CA THR A 76 -13.83 1.08 -3.26
C THR A 76 -13.34 -0.25 -3.79
N THR A 77 -12.73 -0.21 -4.96
CA THR A 77 -12.06 -1.35 -5.59
C THR A 77 -10.54 -1.18 -5.50
N GLY A 78 -9.82 -2.26 -5.25
CA GLY A 78 -8.37 -2.22 -5.05
C GLY A 78 -7.68 -3.56 -5.34
N PRO A 79 -6.45 -3.74 -4.85
CA PRO A 79 -5.71 -4.99 -4.97
C PRO A 79 -6.53 -6.19 -4.48
N VAL A 80 -6.34 -7.36 -5.09
CA VAL A 80 -7.09 -8.56 -4.73
C VAL A 80 -6.27 -9.40 -3.75
N PHE A 81 -6.70 -9.45 -2.49
CA PHE A 81 -6.15 -10.35 -1.48
C PHE A 81 -7.26 -11.25 -0.92
N GLY A 82 -7.04 -12.56 -0.94
CA GLY A 82 -7.85 -13.54 -0.22
C GLY A 82 -7.60 -13.48 1.28
N GLU A 83 -6.35 -13.34 1.70
CA GLU A 83 -5.93 -13.02 3.07
C GLU A 83 -4.65 -12.20 3.03
N LEU A 84 -4.64 -11.00 3.61
CA LEU A 84 -3.47 -10.12 3.56
C LEU A 84 -2.43 -10.56 4.61
N ALA A 85 -1.23 -10.94 4.17
CA ALA A 85 -0.07 -11.13 5.03
C ALA A 85 1.01 -10.10 4.69
N ILE A 86 1.53 -9.43 5.73
CA ILE A 86 2.65 -8.50 5.62
C ILE A 86 3.90 -9.21 6.13
N HIS A 87 4.95 -9.21 5.31
CA HIS A 87 6.25 -9.78 5.66
C HIS A 87 7.32 -8.70 5.60
N THR A 88 8.36 -8.89 6.39
CA THR A 88 9.57 -8.07 6.35
C THR A 88 10.69 -8.91 5.78
N TRP A 89 11.47 -8.32 4.88
CA TRP A 89 12.70 -8.94 4.38
C TRP A 89 13.83 -7.93 4.36
N GLN A 90 15.04 -8.48 4.25
CA GLN A 90 16.28 -7.74 4.31
C GLN A 90 17.20 -8.31 3.25
N VAL A 91 17.69 -7.44 2.38
CA VAL A 91 18.67 -7.77 1.34
C VAL A 91 19.83 -6.79 1.39
N ASN A 92 21.00 -7.23 0.96
CA ASN A 92 22.17 -6.38 0.86
C ASN A 92 22.51 -6.13 -0.60
N CYS A 93 23.01 -4.94 -0.90
CA CYS A 93 23.52 -4.62 -2.22
C CYS A 93 24.81 -5.40 -2.47
N ASP A 94 24.87 -6.19 -3.55
CA ASP A 94 26.04 -7.02 -3.86
C ASP A 94 27.31 -6.20 -4.19
N ALA A 95 27.17 -4.95 -4.60
CA ALA A 95 28.31 -4.07 -4.93
C ALA A 95 28.87 -3.26 -3.74
N CYS A 96 28.02 -2.78 -2.82
CA CYS A 96 28.44 -1.87 -1.75
C CYS A 96 28.03 -2.32 -0.34
N ALA A 97 27.45 -3.51 -0.21
CA ALA A 97 26.92 -4.08 1.04
C ALA A 97 25.88 -3.21 1.76
N LYS A 98 25.33 -2.18 1.11
CA LYS A 98 24.23 -1.39 1.66
C LYS A 98 23.04 -2.29 1.95
N GLU A 99 22.49 -2.20 3.14
CA GLU A 99 21.30 -2.94 3.54
C GLU A 99 20.02 -2.25 3.07
N LEU A 100 19.04 -3.05 2.68
CA LEU A 100 17.65 -2.68 2.47
C LEU A 100 16.76 -3.60 3.30
N SER A 101 16.17 -3.06 4.36
CA SER A 101 15.07 -3.69 5.09
C SER A 101 13.75 -3.10 4.60
N PHE A 102 12.78 -3.94 4.24
CA PHE A 102 11.52 -3.49 3.67
C PHE A 102 10.36 -4.43 3.98
N GLU A 103 9.15 -3.89 3.96
CA GLU A 103 7.90 -4.63 4.06
C GLU A 103 7.32 -4.88 2.66
N PHE A 104 6.68 -6.04 2.49
CA PHE A 104 5.87 -6.38 1.31
C PHE A 104 4.63 -7.17 1.73
N ALA A 105 3.57 -7.09 0.93
CA ALA A 105 2.32 -7.78 1.17
C ALA A 105 2.09 -8.92 0.16
N VAL A 106 1.58 -10.05 0.64
CA VAL A 106 1.16 -11.20 -0.18
C VAL A 106 -0.23 -11.66 0.21
N ASP A 107 -0.88 -12.38 -0.71
CA ASP A 107 -2.03 -13.19 -0.35
C ASP A 107 -1.54 -14.45 0.38
N ALA A 108 -1.85 -14.57 1.67
CA ALA A 108 -1.43 -15.69 2.52
C ALA A 108 -1.88 -17.05 1.94
N LYS A 109 -2.98 -17.07 1.17
CA LYS A 109 -3.49 -18.30 0.53
C LYS A 109 -2.54 -18.84 -0.55
N LEU A 110 -1.68 -18.00 -1.13
CA LEU A 110 -0.69 -18.43 -2.12
C LEU A 110 0.56 -19.04 -1.46
N GLY A 111 0.73 -18.84 -0.15
CA GLY A 111 1.84 -19.35 0.65
C GLY A 111 3.22 -18.85 0.21
N VAL A 112 4.27 -19.54 0.69
CA VAL A 112 5.70 -19.16 0.52
C VAL A 112 6.11 -18.96 -0.94
N LYS A 113 5.41 -19.61 -1.88
CA LYS A 113 5.71 -19.47 -3.32
C LYS A 113 5.44 -18.06 -3.85
N ALA A 114 4.52 -17.31 -3.23
CA ALA A 114 4.23 -15.93 -3.60
C ALA A 114 5.16 -14.90 -2.95
N GLU A 115 5.91 -15.28 -1.91
CA GLU A 115 6.78 -14.36 -1.18
C GLU A 115 7.94 -13.85 -2.04
N LYS A 116 8.69 -14.75 -2.70
CA LYS A 116 9.83 -14.34 -3.55
C LYS A 116 9.42 -13.40 -4.70
N PRO A 117 8.37 -13.69 -5.50
CA PRO A 117 7.93 -12.77 -6.54
C PRO A 117 7.47 -11.41 -5.99
N ALA A 118 6.70 -11.40 -4.90
CA ALA A 118 6.21 -10.16 -4.30
C ALA A 118 7.34 -9.31 -3.72
N ALA A 119 8.31 -9.95 -3.08
CA ALA A 119 9.48 -9.29 -2.58
C ALA A 119 10.35 -8.69 -3.69
N THR A 120 10.58 -9.41 -4.79
CA THR A 120 11.31 -8.89 -5.94
C THR A 120 10.59 -7.71 -6.59
N ALA A 121 9.26 -7.78 -6.72
CA ALA A 121 8.46 -6.65 -7.19
C ALA A 121 8.61 -5.44 -6.27
N ARG A 122 8.60 -5.66 -4.96
CA ARG A 122 8.78 -4.59 -3.97
C ARG A 122 10.19 -3.97 -4.01
N ILE A 123 11.23 -4.77 -4.21
CA ILE A 123 12.61 -4.26 -4.43
C ILE A 123 12.63 -3.31 -5.63
N ALA A 124 11.97 -3.68 -6.74
CA ALA A 124 11.85 -2.82 -7.92
C ALA A 124 11.08 -1.52 -7.64
N GLU A 125 9.97 -1.57 -6.90
CA GLU A 125 9.22 -0.37 -6.48
C GLU A 125 10.06 0.60 -5.63
N LEU A 126 11.01 0.07 -4.84
CA LEU A 126 11.94 0.85 -4.02
C LEU A 126 13.13 1.40 -4.83
N GLY A 127 13.15 1.19 -6.16
CA GLY A 127 14.19 1.64 -7.07
C GLY A 127 15.44 0.76 -7.08
N TRP A 128 15.40 -0.40 -6.44
CA TRP A 128 16.47 -1.39 -6.49
C TRP A 128 16.28 -2.32 -7.69
N THR A 129 17.37 -2.83 -8.25
CA THR A 129 17.31 -3.75 -9.39
C THR A 129 17.79 -5.13 -8.95
N THR A 130 17.07 -6.16 -9.36
CA THR A 130 17.45 -7.56 -9.16
C THR A 130 17.89 -8.15 -10.50
N VAL A 131 19.15 -8.59 -10.60
CA VAL A 131 19.71 -9.25 -11.78
C VAL A 131 20.13 -10.67 -11.41
N GLY A 132 19.32 -11.66 -11.81
CA GLY A 132 19.47 -13.03 -11.33
C GLY A 132 19.23 -13.11 -9.82
N GLU A 133 20.25 -13.50 -9.06
CA GLU A 133 20.21 -13.54 -7.59
C GLU A 133 20.86 -12.30 -6.93
N LYS A 134 21.37 -11.36 -7.73
CA LYS A 134 22.04 -10.16 -7.22
C LYS A 134 21.07 -9.00 -7.07
N HIS A 135 21.19 -8.25 -5.98
CA HIS A 135 20.46 -7.03 -5.70
C HIS A 135 21.39 -5.83 -5.76
N LEU A 136 21.03 -4.82 -6.56
CA LEU A 136 21.80 -3.59 -6.71
C LEU A 136 21.00 -2.39 -6.24
N CYS A 137 21.59 -1.59 -5.34
CA CYS A 137 20.99 -0.33 -4.92
C CYS A 137 21.05 0.73 -6.04
N PRO A 138 20.18 1.76 -6.01
CA PRO A 138 20.13 2.79 -7.04
C PRO A 138 21.49 3.39 -7.40
N LYS A 139 22.33 3.64 -6.38
CA LYS A 139 23.68 4.19 -6.57
C LYS A 139 24.63 3.26 -7.34
N CYS A 140 24.49 1.95 -7.13
CA CYS A 140 25.36 0.96 -7.79
C CYS A 140 24.83 0.57 -9.17
N GLN A 141 23.56 0.88 -9.48
CA GLN A 141 23.01 0.71 -10.82
C GLN A 141 23.56 1.76 -11.78
N GLU A 142 23.70 3.01 -11.33
CA GLU A 142 24.27 4.10 -12.15
C GLU A 142 25.78 3.94 -12.43
N ALA A 143 26.47 3.12 -11.63
CA ALA A 143 27.90 2.84 -11.77
C ALA A 143 28.20 1.60 -12.64
N ALA A 144 27.17 0.90 -13.13
CA ALA A 144 27.27 -0.35 -13.88
C ALA A 144 27.21 -0.14 -15.40
#